data_AF-A0A7W0VQ57-F1
#
_entry.id   AF-A0A7W0VQ57-F1
#
_cell.length_a   1.000
_cell.length_b   1.000
_cell.length_c   1.000
_cell.angle_alpha   90.00
_cell.angle_beta   90.00
_cell.angle_gamma   90.00
#
_symmetry.space_group_name_H-M   'P 1'
#
loop_
_entity.id
_entity.type
_entity.pdbx_description
1 polymer ?
#
loop_
_entity_poly.entity_id
_entity_poly.type
_entity_poly.pdbx_seq_one_letter_code
_entity_poly.pdbx_strand_id
1 'polypeptide(L)'
;MRTVRWTDNATEVSEVVERGSVPRWSVLGTDGKQAGWFDTLGAADVGLPQSVAAGTYVGASPCTADAGNGQRTEEPACVGATEGCGLAVGELTRPDDPPSTPQLATTGACLSGDNIAVDVDGDRVIESFPLASLLDGIRGPSQEWSAAPTAGAACTPKFKLFDIKLVRPPEPGKQVDPKSLVVLDVLGVVDLDGDARKELVLALRFATVRTVVIYAAAGSPQRLELVAEGQSLPR
;
A
#
# COMPACT_ATOMS: atom_id res chain seq x y z
N MET A 1 -5.07 -26.29 9.06
CA MET A 1 -5.00 -24.83 8.81
C MET A 1 -3.55 -24.50 8.54
N ARG A 2 -3.21 -24.10 7.31
CA ARG A 2 -1.86 -23.54 7.05
C ARG A 2 -1.86 -22.17 7.73
N THR A 3 -0.96 -21.96 8.68
CA THR A 3 -0.70 -20.64 9.23
C THR A 3 -0.19 -19.79 8.07
N VAL A 4 -1.02 -18.90 7.54
CA VAL A 4 -0.56 -17.87 6.61
C VAL A 4 0.38 -16.98 7.42
N ARG A 5 1.62 -16.85 6.95
CA ARG A 5 2.63 -16.02 7.58
C ARG A 5 3.04 -14.97 6.56
N TRP A 6 3.02 -13.71 6.97
CA TRP A 6 3.57 -12.62 6.20
C TRP A 6 5.05 -12.87 5.89
N THR A 7 5.44 -12.61 4.65
CA THR A 7 6.83 -12.67 4.20
C THR A 7 7.07 -11.53 3.22
N ASP A 8 8.18 -10.83 3.41
CA ASP A 8 8.74 -9.84 2.50
C ASP A 8 10.08 -10.30 1.92
N ASN A 9 10.43 -11.58 2.11
CA ASN A 9 11.64 -12.15 1.54
C ASN A 9 11.52 -12.15 0.01
N ALA A 10 12.31 -11.30 -0.65
CA ALA A 10 12.27 -11.10 -2.09
C ALA A 10 12.49 -12.40 -2.89
N THR A 11 13.27 -13.35 -2.37
CA THR A 11 13.50 -14.65 -3.03
C THR A 11 12.24 -15.52 -2.94
N GLU A 12 11.65 -15.64 -1.75
CA GLU A 12 10.40 -16.41 -1.58
C GLU A 12 9.27 -15.84 -2.45
N VAL A 13 9.12 -14.51 -2.49
CA VAL A 13 8.12 -13.85 -3.33
C VAL A 13 8.39 -14.09 -4.82
N SER A 14 9.63 -13.97 -5.27
CA SER A 14 9.99 -14.17 -6.68
C SER A 14 9.77 -15.61 -7.13
N GLU A 15 10.14 -16.61 -6.32
CA GLU A 15 9.94 -18.02 -6.63
C GLU A 15 8.46 -18.38 -6.82
N VAL A 16 7.56 -17.77 -6.05
CA VAL A 16 6.12 -17.99 -6.19
C VAL A 16 5.63 -17.50 -7.56
N VAL A 17 6.11 -16.34 -8.02
CA VAL A 17 5.79 -15.80 -9.34
C VAL A 17 6.38 -16.68 -10.44
N GLU A 18 7.64 -17.09 -10.31
CA GLU A 18 8.33 -17.96 -11.27
C GLU A 18 7.66 -19.32 -11.44
N ARG A 19 7.13 -19.88 -10.35
CA ARG A 19 6.35 -21.14 -10.36
C ARG A 19 4.94 -20.97 -10.89
N GLY A 20 4.54 -19.76 -11.33
CA GLY A 20 3.18 -19.47 -11.82
C GLY A 20 2.11 -19.58 -10.73
N SER A 21 2.48 -19.52 -9.46
CA SER A 21 1.54 -19.64 -8.33
C SER A 21 0.72 -18.37 -8.09
N VAL A 22 1.03 -17.28 -8.79
CA VAL A 22 0.18 -16.06 -8.87
C VAL A 22 -0.10 -15.78 -10.35
N PRO A 23 -1.07 -16.47 -10.96
CA PRO A 23 -1.32 -16.38 -12.40
C PRO A 23 -1.99 -15.06 -12.79
N ARG A 24 -2.67 -14.39 -11.86
CA ARG A 24 -3.40 -13.13 -12.11
C ARG A 24 -3.31 -12.18 -10.93
N TRP A 25 -3.18 -10.89 -11.24
CA TRP A 25 -3.22 -9.78 -10.30
C TRP A 25 -4.39 -8.85 -10.62
N SER A 26 -5.16 -8.46 -9.60
CA SER A 26 -6.13 -7.38 -9.68
C SER A 26 -5.41 -6.05 -9.50
N VAL A 27 -5.53 -5.14 -10.46
CA VAL A 27 -4.90 -3.81 -10.42
C VAL A 27 -5.92 -2.78 -9.95
N LEU A 28 -5.60 -2.05 -8.89
CA LEU A 28 -6.51 -1.13 -8.21
C LEU A 28 -6.30 0.32 -8.66
N GLY A 29 -7.42 0.97 -8.98
CA GLY A 29 -7.50 2.39 -9.27
C GLY A 29 -7.32 3.27 -8.02
N THR A 30 -7.41 4.59 -8.21
CA THR A 30 -7.35 5.57 -7.11
C THR A 30 -8.58 5.56 -6.21
N ASP A 31 -9.65 4.90 -6.66
CA ASP A 31 -10.93 4.70 -5.98
C ASP A 31 -11.04 3.36 -5.24
N GLY A 32 -9.98 2.53 -5.27
CA GLY A 32 -9.96 1.22 -4.62
C GLY A 32 -10.77 0.16 -5.36
N LYS A 33 -11.31 0.48 -6.55
CA LYS A 33 -11.96 -0.48 -7.44
C LYS A 33 -10.94 -1.05 -8.42
N GLN A 34 -11.26 -2.21 -8.98
CA GLN A 34 -10.47 -2.82 -10.05
C GLN A 34 -10.43 -1.89 -11.28
N ALA A 35 -9.23 -1.46 -11.66
CA ALA A 35 -8.96 -0.70 -12.88
C ALA A 35 -8.57 -1.63 -14.05
N GLY A 36 -7.96 -2.78 -13.74
CA GLY A 36 -7.57 -3.79 -14.71
C GLY A 36 -7.09 -5.07 -14.04
N TRP A 37 -6.53 -5.97 -14.83
CA TRP A 37 -5.82 -7.15 -14.33
C TRP A 37 -4.54 -7.38 -15.14
N PHE A 38 -3.60 -8.05 -14.50
CA PHE A 38 -2.34 -8.47 -15.11
C PHE A 38 -2.23 -9.99 -15.02
N ASP A 39 -2.08 -10.64 -16.17
CA ASP A 39 -1.87 -12.08 -16.29
C ASP A 39 -0.37 -12.37 -16.35
N THR A 40 0.13 -13.12 -15.37
CA THR A 40 1.54 -13.47 -15.24
C THR A 40 1.91 -14.54 -16.27
N LEU A 41 2.98 -14.31 -17.04
CA LEU A 41 3.61 -15.31 -17.91
C LEU A 41 4.87 -15.91 -17.28
N GLY A 42 5.50 -15.20 -16.36
CA GLY A 42 6.67 -15.64 -15.60
C GLY A 42 7.38 -14.46 -14.94
N ALA A 43 8.60 -14.68 -14.45
CA ALA A 43 9.50 -13.61 -14.04
C ALA A 43 10.49 -13.27 -15.16
N ALA A 44 10.90 -12.01 -15.23
CA ALA A 44 11.91 -11.53 -16.16
C ALA A 44 12.99 -10.74 -15.40
N ASP A 45 14.25 -10.97 -15.80
CA ASP A 45 15.35 -10.08 -15.46
C ASP A 45 15.35 -8.89 -16.43
N VAL A 46 15.21 -7.70 -15.87
CA VAL A 46 15.18 -6.43 -16.61
C VAL A 46 16.39 -5.54 -16.26
N GLY A 47 17.48 -6.14 -15.76
CA GLY A 47 18.68 -5.43 -15.33
C GLY A 47 18.50 -4.72 -13.99
N LEU A 48 17.52 -5.16 -13.18
CA LEU A 48 17.22 -4.60 -11.87
C LEU A 48 17.65 -5.58 -10.76
N PRO A 49 17.85 -5.11 -9.52
CA PRO A 49 18.29 -5.98 -8.41
C PRO A 49 17.33 -7.14 -8.08
N GLN A 50 16.10 -7.09 -8.58
CA GLN A 50 15.06 -8.10 -8.37
C GLN A 50 14.37 -8.42 -9.71
N SER A 51 14.05 -9.70 -9.93
CA SER A 51 13.22 -10.12 -11.06
C SER A 51 11.84 -9.46 -10.97
N VAL A 52 11.25 -9.13 -12.12
CA VAL A 52 9.89 -8.55 -12.19
C VAL A 52 8.93 -9.57 -12.79
N ALA A 53 7.68 -9.56 -12.34
CA ALA A 53 6.63 -10.31 -13.02
C ALA A 53 6.44 -9.74 -14.44
N ALA A 54 6.49 -10.60 -15.45
CA ALA A 54 6.28 -10.27 -16.85
C ALA A 54 5.01 -10.96 -17.36
N GLY A 55 4.26 -10.27 -18.21
CA GLY A 55 2.93 -10.72 -18.55
C GLY A 55 2.12 -9.75 -19.41
N THR A 56 0.82 -10.01 -19.49
CA THR A 56 -0.12 -9.19 -20.26
C THR A 56 -1.04 -8.41 -19.34
N TYR A 57 -1.18 -7.12 -19.61
CA TYR A 57 -2.05 -6.23 -18.86
C TYR A 57 -3.30 -5.89 -19.67
N VAL A 58 -4.48 -5.93 -19.01
CA VAL A 58 -5.76 -5.54 -19.60
C VAL A 58 -6.50 -4.63 -18.62
N GLY A 59 -6.88 -3.43 -19.08
CA GLY A 59 -7.64 -2.47 -18.29
C GLY A 59 -7.10 -1.05 -18.39
N ALA A 60 -7.56 -0.19 -17.50
CA ALA A 60 -7.12 1.21 -17.42
C ALA A 60 -6.03 1.38 -16.36
N SER A 61 -5.15 2.36 -16.57
CA SER A 61 -4.10 2.77 -15.64
C SER A 61 -4.52 2.74 -14.15
N PRO A 62 -3.64 2.32 -13.22
CA PRO A 62 -3.92 2.33 -11.79
C PRO A 62 -4.06 3.75 -11.20
N CYS A 63 -3.76 4.78 -12.00
CA CYS A 63 -4.01 6.17 -11.69
C CYS A 63 -5.36 6.69 -12.19
N THR A 64 -6.32 5.79 -12.42
CA THR A 64 -7.69 6.18 -12.78
C THR A 64 -8.70 5.90 -11.68
N ALA A 65 -9.79 6.67 -11.65
CA ALA A 65 -10.99 6.41 -10.84
C ALA A 65 -12.20 6.06 -11.73
N ASP A 66 -13.13 5.26 -11.23
CA ASP A 66 -14.42 4.98 -11.87
C ASP A 66 -15.24 6.28 -12.00
N ALA A 67 -15.55 6.65 -13.24
CA ALA A 67 -16.37 7.81 -13.57
C ALA A 67 -17.82 7.41 -13.93
N GLY A 68 -18.17 6.13 -13.74
CA GLY A 68 -19.46 5.55 -14.12
C GLY A 68 -19.51 5.13 -15.60
N ASN A 69 -20.54 4.37 -15.96
CA ASN A 69 -20.80 3.88 -17.32
C ASN A 69 -19.61 3.12 -17.96
N GLY A 70 -18.81 2.44 -17.15
CA GLY A 70 -17.62 1.72 -17.59
C GLY A 70 -16.46 2.62 -18.02
N GLN A 71 -16.55 3.93 -17.78
CA GLN A 71 -15.47 4.88 -18.04
C GLN A 71 -14.61 5.06 -16.79
N ARG A 72 -13.32 5.26 -17.01
CA ARG A 72 -12.37 5.61 -15.95
C ARG A 72 -11.64 6.90 -16.34
N THR A 73 -11.41 7.77 -15.36
CA THR A 73 -10.79 9.08 -15.55
C THR A 73 -9.44 9.10 -14.86
N GLU A 74 -8.41 9.60 -15.54
CA GLU A 74 -7.08 9.79 -14.96
C GLU A 74 -7.10 10.81 -13.81
N GLU A 75 -6.34 10.51 -12.75
CA GLU A 75 -6.14 11.35 -11.58
C GLU A 75 -4.71 11.90 -11.61
N PRO A 76 -4.50 13.17 -12.00
CA PRO A 76 -3.17 13.75 -12.17
C PRO A 76 -2.30 13.70 -10.91
N ALA A 77 -2.91 13.78 -9.72
CA ALA A 77 -2.20 13.67 -8.45
C ALA A 77 -1.54 12.29 -8.28
N CYS A 78 -2.20 11.22 -8.74
CA CYS A 78 -1.62 9.88 -8.72
C CYS A 78 -0.43 9.80 -9.67
N VAL A 79 -0.57 10.30 -10.90
CA VAL A 79 0.54 10.29 -11.89
C VAL A 79 1.73 11.09 -11.36
N GLY A 80 1.50 12.24 -10.73
CA GLY A 80 2.57 13.05 -10.14
C GLY A 80 3.29 12.37 -8.98
N ALA A 81 2.56 11.67 -8.11
CA ALA A 81 3.14 11.02 -6.93
C ALA A 81 3.82 9.67 -7.24
N THR A 82 3.24 8.91 -8.18
CA THR A 82 3.58 7.50 -8.44
C THR A 82 4.16 7.24 -9.83
N GLU A 83 4.22 8.26 -10.69
CA GLU A 83 4.65 8.14 -12.09
C GLU A 83 3.82 7.12 -12.89
N GLY A 84 2.53 6.98 -12.53
CA GLY A 84 1.61 6.03 -13.16
C GLY A 84 1.68 4.62 -12.57
N CYS A 85 2.51 4.37 -11.56
CA CYS A 85 2.53 3.11 -10.82
C CYS A 85 1.34 3.00 -9.85
N GLY A 86 1.02 1.79 -9.41
CA GLY A 86 -0.04 1.57 -8.43
C GLY A 86 0.05 0.27 -7.67
N LEU A 87 -1.07 -0.14 -7.11
CA LEU A 87 -1.20 -1.36 -6.33
C LEU A 87 -1.84 -2.44 -7.18
N ALA A 88 -1.20 -3.61 -7.22
CA ALA A 88 -1.74 -4.83 -7.79
C ALA A 88 -1.66 -5.93 -6.73
N VAL A 89 -2.72 -6.73 -6.60
CA VAL A 89 -2.81 -7.81 -5.61
C VAL A 89 -3.15 -9.09 -6.35
N GLY A 90 -2.36 -10.14 -6.11
CA GLY A 90 -2.57 -11.46 -6.67
C GLY A 90 -2.79 -12.48 -5.56
N GLU A 91 -3.61 -13.49 -5.84
CA GLU A 91 -3.85 -14.60 -4.92
C GLU A 91 -2.92 -15.76 -5.25
N LEU A 92 -2.49 -16.48 -4.22
CA LEU A 92 -1.80 -17.75 -4.38
C LEU A 92 -2.80 -18.83 -4.81
N THR A 93 -2.66 -19.33 -6.03
CA THR A 93 -3.49 -20.43 -6.54
C THR A 93 -2.68 -21.71 -6.68
N ARG A 94 -3.37 -22.86 -6.74
CA ARG A 94 -2.71 -24.09 -7.16
C ARG A 94 -2.49 -24.04 -8.67
N PRO A 95 -1.45 -24.73 -9.20
CA PRO A 95 -1.18 -24.74 -10.64
C PRO A 95 -2.35 -25.19 -11.52
N ASP A 96 -3.23 -26.06 -10.99
CA ASP A 96 -4.39 -26.60 -11.72
C ASP A 96 -5.67 -25.75 -11.55
N ASP A 97 -5.65 -24.74 -10.69
CA ASP A 97 -6.81 -23.87 -10.47
C ASP A 97 -6.89 -22.83 -11.61
N PRO A 98 -8.06 -22.61 -12.22
CA PRO A 98 -8.21 -21.58 -13.23
C PRO A 98 -7.94 -20.19 -12.61
N PRO A 99 -7.29 -19.27 -13.35
CA PRO A 99 -6.98 -17.95 -12.83
C PRO A 99 -8.27 -17.16 -12.53
N SER A 100 -8.50 -16.88 -11.25
CA SER A 100 -9.53 -15.95 -10.78
C SER A 100 -8.93 -14.56 -10.60
N THR A 101 -9.77 -13.52 -10.75
CA THR A 101 -9.40 -12.18 -10.32
C THR A 101 -9.75 -12.03 -8.85
N PRO A 102 -8.79 -11.68 -7.97
CA PRO A 102 -9.07 -11.48 -6.55
C PRO A 102 -10.20 -10.48 -6.31
N GLN A 103 -11.15 -10.85 -5.44
CA GLN A 103 -12.19 -9.93 -4.96
C GLN A 103 -11.73 -9.28 -3.67
N LEU A 104 -11.28 -8.04 -3.77
CA LEU A 104 -10.63 -7.34 -2.67
C LEU A 104 -11.64 -6.42 -1.97
N ALA A 105 -11.72 -6.52 -0.65
CA ALA A 105 -12.45 -5.56 0.16
C ALA A 105 -11.56 -4.34 0.42
N THR A 106 -11.92 -3.19 -0.14
CA THR A 106 -11.18 -1.93 0.04
C THR A 106 -11.98 -0.93 0.85
N THR A 107 -11.28 -0.04 1.53
CA THR A 107 -11.86 1.13 2.21
C THR A 107 -10.98 2.36 1.90
N GLY A 108 -11.11 3.44 2.67
CA GLY A 108 -10.25 4.61 2.55
C GLY A 108 -9.60 5.00 3.86
N ALA A 109 -8.57 5.82 3.72
CA ALA A 109 -8.00 6.59 4.81
C ALA A 109 -8.23 8.08 4.53
N CYS A 110 -8.15 8.91 5.57
CA CYS A 110 -8.12 10.35 5.40
C CYS A 110 -7.14 11.00 6.35
N LEU A 111 -6.65 12.18 5.97
CA LEU A 111 -5.79 13.00 6.82
C LEU A 111 -6.68 13.81 7.77
N SER A 112 -6.52 13.58 9.06
CA SER A 112 -7.22 14.30 10.14
C SER A 112 -6.20 15.00 11.04
N GLY A 113 -5.87 16.25 10.70
CA GLY A 113 -4.76 16.97 11.33
C GLY A 113 -3.44 16.22 11.09
N ASP A 114 -2.74 15.89 12.17
CA ASP A 114 -1.48 15.13 12.15
C ASP A 114 -1.67 13.61 12.26
N ASN A 115 -2.85 13.10 11.90
CA ASN A 115 -3.18 11.67 11.98
C ASN A 115 -3.69 11.13 10.63
N ILE A 116 -3.42 9.85 10.39
CA ILE A 116 -4.16 9.06 9.40
C ILE A 116 -5.35 8.43 10.11
N ALA A 117 -6.55 8.79 9.66
CA ALA A 117 -7.81 8.24 10.11
C ALA A 117 -8.27 7.14 9.15
N VAL A 118 -8.59 5.97 9.67
CA VAL A 118 -9.00 4.78 8.90
C VAL A 118 -9.96 3.94 9.74
N ASP A 119 -10.91 3.27 9.09
CA ASP A 119 -11.75 2.22 9.68
C ASP A 119 -11.09 0.88 9.37
N VAL A 120 -10.37 0.31 10.34
CA VAL A 120 -9.53 -0.87 10.13
C VAL A 120 -10.33 -2.15 10.08
N ASP A 121 -11.37 -2.30 10.91
CA ASP A 121 -12.14 -3.55 11.03
C ASP A 121 -13.55 -3.49 10.39
N GLY A 122 -13.92 -2.34 9.82
CA GLY A 122 -15.16 -2.16 9.08
C GLY A 122 -16.39 -1.89 9.96
N ASP A 123 -16.19 -1.61 11.26
CA ASP A 123 -17.28 -1.33 12.20
C ASP A 123 -17.78 0.13 12.15
N ARG A 124 -17.17 0.97 11.30
CA ARG A 124 -17.41 2.42 11.14
C ARG A 124 -16.92 3.28 12.30
N VAL A 125 -16.18 2.71 13.25
CA VAL A 125 -15.34 3.44 14.18
C VAL A 125 -14.02 3.74 13.47
N ILE A 126 -13.52 4.95 13.68
CA ILE A 126 -12.32 5.43 12.98
C ILE A 126 -11.14 5.40 13.96
N GLU A 127 -10.17 4.55 13.68
CA GLU A 127 -8.86 4.60 14.31
C GLU A 127 -8.04 5.76 13.76
N SER A 128 -7.43 6.53 14.65
CA SER A 128 -6.63 7.70 14.29
C SER A 128 -5.17 7.47 14.64
N PHE A 129 -4.30 7.28 13.66
CA PHE A 129 -2.89 6.95 13.84
C PHE A 129 -1.98 8.18 13.67
N PRO A 130 -1.23 8.61 14.70
CA PRO A 130 -0.40 9.82 14.62
C PRO A 130 0.76 9.67 13.64
N LEU A 131 0.90 10.60 12.68
CA LEU A 131 1.98 10.61 11.69
C LEU A 131 3.37 10.66 12.34
N ALA A 132 3.49 11.34 13.48
CA ALA A 132 4.74 11.43 14.23
C ALA A 132 5.26 10.07 14.75
N SER A 133 4.40 9.06 14.84
CA SER A 133 4.73 7.72 15.35
C SER A 133 4.97 6.68 14.24
N LEU A 134 4.84 7.07 12.97
CA LEU A 134 5.02 6.17 11.82
C LEU A 134 6.50 5.82 11.57
N LEU A 135 7.43 6.62 12.10
CA LEU A 135 8.87 6.40 11.96
C LEU A 135 9.49 5.95 13.29
N ASP A 136 10.49 5.08 13.23
CA ASP A 136 11.23 4.48 14.36
C ASP A 136 12.09 5.46 15.20
N GLY A 137 11.97 6.76 14.96
CA GLY A 137 12.77 7.82 15.60
C GLY A 137 14.11 8.10 14.92
N ILE A 138 14.65 7.19 14.10
CA ILE A 138 15.88 7.38 13.34
C ILE A 138 15.53 7.81 11.92
N ARG A 139 14.82 6.96 11.17
CA ARG A 139 14.32 7.18 9.79
C ARG A 139 13.57 5.97 9.20
N GLY A 140 13.56 4.80 9.83
CA GLY A 140 12.85 3.62 9.31
C GLY A 140 11.35 3.66 9.61
N PRO A 141 10.53 2.83 8.95
CA PRO A 141 9.15 2.58 9.39
C PRO A 141 9.16 2.01 10.82
N SER A 142 8.19 2.41 11.64
CA SER A 142 8.03 1.83 12.97
C SER A 142 7.60 0.37 12.87
N GLN A 143 8.06 -0.47 13.81
CA GLN A 143 7.59 -1.87 13.87
C GLN A 143 6.13 -1.96 14.32
N GLU A 144 5.68 -0.97 15.08
CA GLU A 144 4.33 -0.85 15.58
C GLU A 144 3.84 0.59 15.47
N TRP A 145 2.58 0.76 15.10
CA TRP A 145 1.92 2.06 14.98
C TRP A 145 0.57 2.01 15.68
N SER A 146 0.48 2.69 16.82
CA SER A 146 -0.73 2.68 17.66
C SER A 146 -1.64 3.86 17.36
N ALA A 147 -2.94 3.61 17.41
CA ALA A 147 -3.95 4.65 17.33
C ALA A 147 -3.89 5.55 18.58
N ALA A 148 -4.17 6.84 18.38
CA ALA A 148 -4.39 7.77 19.45
C ALA A 148 -5.64 7.36 20.27
N PRO A 149 -5.64 7.59 21.59
CA PRO A 149 -6.79 7.27 22.44
C PRO A 149 -8.01 8.16 22.19
N THR A 150 -7.84 9.23 21.42
CA THR A 150 -8.88 10.21 21.11
C THR A 150 -9.21 10.12 19.63
N ALA A 151 -10.50 10.04 19.31
CA ALA A 151 -10.95 10.12 17.93
C ALA A 151 -10.52 11.45 17.28
N GLY A 152 -9.93 11.38 16.10
CA GLY A 152 -9.61 12.55 15.29
C GLY A 152 -10.87 13.28 14.80
N ALA A 153 -10.68 14.45 14.19
CA ALA A 153 -11.76 15.12 13.49
C ALA A 153 -12.26 14.25 12.32
N ALA A 154 -13.57 14.30 12.05
CA ALA A 154 -14.14 13.59 10.91
C ALA A 154 -13.52 14.09 9.60
N CYS A 155 -13.14 13.17 8.72
CA CYS A 155 -12.67 13.47 7.37
C CYS A 155 -13.24 12.46 6.37
N THR A 156 -13.25 12.82 5.08
CA THR A 156 -13.77 11.94 4.02
C THR A 156 -12.69 10.95 3.58
N PRO A 157 -12.91 9.64 3.75
CA PRO A 157 -11.94 8.63 3.33
C PRO A 157 -11.69 8.65 1.83
N LYS A 158 -10.44 8.40 1.44
CA LYS A 158 -10.01 8.14 0.06
C LYS A 158 -9.13 6.89 0.05
N PHE A 159 -9.24 6.09 -1.00
CA PHE A 159 -8.42 4.89 -1.12
C PHE A 159 -6.92 5.22 -1.23
N LYS A 160 -6.57 6.31 -1.94
CA LYS A 160 -5.21 6.84 -2.02
C LYS A 160 -5.11 8.25 -1.45
N LEU A 161 -4.00 8.53 -0.78
CA LEU A 161 -3.59 9.85 -0.32
C LEU A 161 -2.15 10.08 -0.77
N PHE A 162 -1.81 11.28 -1.21
CA PHE A 162 -0.49 11.58 -1.75
C PHE A 162 0.14 12.79 -1.07
N ASP A 163 1.46 12.86 -1.13
CA ASP A 163 2.27 14.01 -0.74
C ASP A 163 2.10 14.44 0.74
N ILE A 164 1.81 13.49 1.65
CA ILE A 164 1.69 13.75 3.08
C ILE A 164 3.08 13.94 3.67
N LYS A 165 3.40 15.15 4.12
CA LYS A 165 4.72 15.46 4.69
C LYS A 165 4.80 14.95 6.13
N LEU A 166 5.75 14.05 6.40
CA LEU A 166 6.11 13.66 7.75
C LEU A 166 7.09 14.69 8.30
N VAL A 167 6.58 15.65 9.08
CA VAL A 167 7.40 16.69 9.69
C VAL A 167 7.85 16.19 11.07
N ARG A 168 9.16 16.03 11.26
CA ARG A 168 9.70 15.93 12.63
C ARG A 168 9.67 17.32 13.27
N PRO A 169 9.37 17.42 14.58
CA PRO A 169 9.64 18.65 15.30
C PRO A 169 11.12 19.00 15.10
N PRO A 170 11.46 20.21 14.61
CA PRO A 170 12.85 20.60 14.44
C PRO A 170 13.55 20.57 15.80
N GLU A 171 14.82 20.16 15.83
CA GLU A 171 15.65 20.37 17.02
C GLU A 171 15.67 21.87 17.36
N PRO A 172 15.51 22.26 18.64
CA PRO A 172 15.47 23.65 19.03
C PRO A 172 16.67 24.43 18.45
N GLY A 173 16.39 25.45 17.65
CA GLY A 173 17.42 26.32 17.05
C GLY A 173 18.03 25.82 15.73
N LYS A 174 17.56 24.72 15.13
CA LYS A 174 18.02 24.25 13.81
C LYS A 174 16.92 24.33 12.75
N GLN A 175 17.30 24.71 11.52
CA GLN A 175 16.41 24.60 10.36
C GLN A 175 16.22 23.13 9.98
N VAL A 176 15.02 22.78 9.49
CA VAL A 176 14.72 21.45 8.94
C VAL A 176 15.55 21.26 7.67
N ASP A 177 16.43 20.26 7.65
CA ASP A 177 17.17 19.88 6.44
C ASP A 177 16.19 19.29 5.41
N PRO A 178 16.08 19.83 4.18
CA PRO A 178 15.24 19.25 3.13
C PRO A 178 15.52 17.75 2.86
N LYS A 179 16.75 17.28 3.09
CA LYS A 179 17.12 15.85 2.98
C LYS A 179 16.57 14.98 4.11
N SER A 180 16.01 15.60 5.14
CA SER A 180 15.34 14.91 6.26
C SER A 180 13.83 14.81 6.09
N LEU A 181 13.27 15.43 5.05
CA LEU A 181 11.85 15.32 4.74
C LEU A 181 11.54 13.90 4.25
N VAL A 182 10.56 13.28 4.89
CA VAL A 182 9.98 12.02 4.42
C VAL A 182 8.56 12.34 3.96
N VAL A 183 8.21 11.87 2.77
CA VAL A 183 6.86 12.02 2.24
C VAL A 183 6.16 10.67 2.27
N LEU A 184 4.95 10.65 2.81
CA LEU A 184 4.06 9.51 2.88
C LEU A 184 3.03 9.60 1.75
N ASP A 185 2.86 8.49 1.04
CA ASP A 185 1.70 8.23 0.20
C ASP A 185 0.97 7.00 0.75
N VAL A 186 -0.36 7.09 0.90
CA VAL A 186 -1.21 5.92 1.12
C VAL A 186 -1.53 5.35 -0.26
N LEU A 187 -1.01 4.16 -0.57
CA LEU A 187 -1.22 3.48 -1.85
C LEU A 187 -2.52 2.69 -1.90
N GLY A 188 -3.04 2.31 -0.74
CA GLY A 188 -4.33 1.62 -0.60
C GLY A 188 -4.62 1.23 0.84
N VAL A 189 -5.90 1.01 1.12
CA VAL A 189 -6.40 0.38 2.35
C VAL A 189 -7.27 -0.80 1.94
N VAL A 190 -6.78 -2.01 2.19
CA VAL A 190 -7.28 -3.24 1.54
C VAL A 190 -7.10 -4.45 2.44
N ASP A 191 -8.08 -5.34 2.43
CA ASP A 191 -8.02 -6.65 3.07
C ASP A 191 -7.18 -7.60 2.21
N LEU A 192 -5.97 -7.92 2.66
CA LEU A 192 -5.00 -8.71 1.91
C LEU A 192 -4.92 -10.16 2.38
N ASP A 193 -5.31 -10.44 3.62
CA ASP A 193 -5.26 -11.80 4.18
C ASP A 193 -6.64 -12.44 4.40
N GLY A 194 -7.72 -11.69 4.18
CA GLY A 194 -9.10 -12.16 4.20
C GLY A 194 -9.72 -12.22 5.60
N ASP A 195 -9.10 -11.58 6.61
CA ASP A 195 -9.59 -11.59 7.99
C ASP A 195 -10.65 -10.52 8.31
N ALA A 196 -11.09 -9.78 7.28
CA ALA A 196 -12.01 -8.63 7.33
C ALA A 196 -11.42 -7.34 7.92
N ARG A 197 -10.19 -7.35 8.45
CA ARG A 197 -9.44 -6.14 8.74
C ARG A 197 -8.80 -5.62 7.46
N LYS A 198 -8.27 -4.40 7.53
CA LYS A 198 -7.72 -3.71 6.37
C LYS A 198 -6.27 -3.38 6.63
N GLU A 199 -5.40 -3.89 5.77
CA GLU A 199 -4.00 -3.52 5.74
C GLU A 199 -3.83 -2.15 5.10
N LEU A 200 -2.87 -1.39 5.62
CA LEU A 200 -2.44 -0.12 5.06
C LEU A 200 -1.19 -0.37 4.22
N VAL A 201 -1.29 -0.11 2.91
CA VAL A 201 -0.14 -0.15 2.00
C VAL A 201 0.36 1.27 1.80
N LEU A 202 1.57 1.56 2.27
CA LEU A 202 2.14 2.90 2.32
C LEU A 202 3.43 2.97 1.50
N ALA A 203 3.69 4.12 0.89
CA ALA A 203 5.02 4.45 0.36
C ALA A 203 5.64 5.59 1.16
N LEU A 204 6.84 5.33 1.69
CA LEU A 204 7.71 6.31 2.32
C LEU A 204 8.77 6.74 1.31
N ARG A 205 8.69 7.99 0.86
CA ARG A 205 9.67 8.62 -0.03
C ARG A 205 10.70 9.38 0.80
N PHE A 206 11.89 8.80 0.86
CA PHE A 206 13.10 9.45 1.36
C PHE A 206 13.84 10.11 0.19
N ALA A 207 14.84 10.93 0.52
CA ALA A 207 15.61 11.67 -0.50
C ALA A 207 16.26 10.79 -1.58
N THR A 208 16.59 9.53 -1.26
CA THR A 208 17.33 8.62 -2.17
C THR A 208 16.66 7.27 -2.38
N VAL A 209 15.59 6.97 -1.66
CA VAL A 209 14.93 5.66 -1.70
C VAL A 209 13.44 5.84 -1.47
N ARG A 210 12.64 4.98 -2.12
CA ARG A 210 11.23 4.84 -1.84
C ARG A 210 11.00 3.45 -1.26
N THR A 211 10.54 3.40 -0.03
CA THR A 211 10.19 2.15 0.67
C THR A 211 8.69 1.98 0.63
N VAL A 212 8.21 0.80 0.26
CA VAL A 212 6.80 0.39 0.38
C VAL A 212 6.68 -0.50 1.60
N VAL A 213 5.71 -0.21 2.47
CA VAL A 213 5.45 -0.98 3.68
C VAL A 213 4.00 -1.39 3.75
N ILE A 214 3.76 -2.54 4.39
CA ILE A 214 2.42 -3.03 4.71
C ILE A 214 2.30 -3.11 6.22
N TYR A 215 1.26 -2.48 6.74
CA TYR A 215 0.86 -2.57 8.13
C TYR A 215 -0.43 -3.37 8.27
N ALA A 216 -0.46 -4.34 9.17
CA ALA A 216 -1.62 -5.17 9.45
C ALA A 216 -2.05 -5.06 10.93
N ALA A 217 -3.34 -5.25 11.19
CA ALA A 217 -3.91 -5.18 12.53
C ALA A 217 -4.09 -6.58 13.15
N ALA A 218 -3.03 -7.38 13.24
CA ALA A 218 -3.15 -8.79 13.66
C ALA A 218 -3.74 -8.98 15.07
N GLY A 219 -3.38 -8.10 16.02
CA GLY A 219 -3.83 -8.17 17.41
C GLY A 219 -5.11 -7.38 17.71
N SER A 220 -5.19 -6.14 17.25
CA SER A 220 -6.32 -5.23 17.45
C SER A 220 -6.37 -4.15 16.39
N PRO A 221 -7.55 -3.59 16.06
CA PRO A 221 -7.66 -2.50 15.09
C PRO A 221 -6.88 -1.24 15.53
N GLN A 222 -6.67 -1.03 16.83
CA GLN A 222 -5.92 0.13 17.36
C GLN A 222 -4.38 -0.04 17.32
N ARG A 223 -3.85 -1.18 16.88
CA ARG A 223 -2.40 -1.43 16.82
C ARG A 223 -2.03 -2.12 15.52
N LEU A 224 -1.37 -1.36 14.67
CA LEU A 224 -0.82 -1.84 13.41
C LEU A 224 0.62 -2.35 13.63
N GLU A 225 0.94 -3.49 13.05
CA GLU A 225 2.27 -4.10 13.04
C GLU A 225 2.83 -4.04 11.61
N LEU A 226 4.11 -3.72 11.48
CA LEU A 226 4.80 -3.79 10.20
C LEU A 226 4.96 -5.27 9.81
N VAL A 227 4.31 -5.69 8.74
CA VAL A 227 4.31 -7.10 8.29
C VAL A 227 5.11 -7.36 7.02
N ALA A 228 5.40 -6.30 6.25
CA ALA A 228 6.25 -6.38 5.07
C ALA A 228 6.90 -5.04 4.75
N GLU A 229 8.15 -5.08 4.30
CA GLU A 229 8.88 -3.93 3.77
C GLU A 229 9.58 -4.29 2.46
N GLY A 230 9.47 -3.43 1.45
CA GLY A 230 10.16 -3.60 0.17
C GLY A 230 10.63 -2.27 -0.40
N GLN A 231 11.79 -2.26 -1.07
CA GLN A 231 12.25 -1.07 -1.78
C GLN A 231 11.66 -1.04 -3.19
N SER A 232 11.06 0.10 -3.54
CA SER A 232 10.69 0.39 -4.92
C SER A 232 11.94 0.41 -5.79
N LEU A 233 11.79 -0.02 -7.04
CA LEU A 233 12.87 0.00 -8.02
C LEU A 233 13.48 1.42 -8.12
N PRO A 234 14.82 1.53 -8.31
CA PRO A 234 15.45 2.81 -8.57
C PRO A 234 14.75 3.50 -9.74
N ARG A 235 14.45 4.79 -9.55
CA ARG A 235 13.93 5.65 -10.62
C ARG A 235 15.05 6.10 -11.53
#